data_AF-A0AAW4BHC0-F1
#
_entry.id   AF-A0AAW4BHC0-F1
#
_cell.length_a   1.000
_cell.length_b   1.000
_cell.length_c   1.000
_cell.angle_alpha   90.00
_cell.angle_beta   90.00
_cell.angle_gamma   90.00
#
_symmetry.space_group_name_H-M   'P 1'
#
loop_
_entity.id
_entity.type
_entity.pdbx_description
1 polymer ?
#
loop_
_entity_poly.entity_id
_entity_poly.type
_entity_poly.pdbx_seq_one_letter_code
_entity_poly.pdbx_strand_id
1 'polypeptide(L)'
;MSDSLLSYFEQELRFIRNETSQFAERHPGTARALGMRKDSIDDPQIARLIESVALMNGKLQQRLDESYPELTESLVNLLFPHYLRPIPSYSMLDFAIFEEANAKHSIPKGTEFDVASESGEPVVFRTSENIALLPIQVASAEVLFAPFELAKPVGAENAKAMLELTIEATDSGIELRDLDIDQLKLHLKGESHFALRLYDVLADGRCQVCIQNNGKSYSLGKSALQPIGFDVNDTILPYQAASFGGFKLLTEFFMFPERFQGFKLDLGNIMQHAIGSEFRIQIFLNEMSVVQARSIQAQHFSLFCTPLVNLQTKVSEPLQIDFTQKQYPIYLDASQGNDLEVFSVDEVLDVTEGEPFKVCQIYGDKYNSTETALRWQLVQDTHERGVLRSGLKVADIGHV
;
A
#
# COMPACT_ATOMS: atom_id res chain seq x y z
N MET A 1 -23.25 18.94 24.87
CA MET A 1 -22.29 19.73 24.07
C MET A 1 -21.01 18.93 24.04
N SER A 2 -20.31 18.86 22.91
CA SER A 2 -18.97 18.28 22.90
C SER A 2 -18.06 19.13 23.80
N ASP A 3 -17.06 18.51 24.42
CA ASP A 3 -16.07 19.23 25.23
C ASP A 3 -15.31 20.29 24.39
N SER A 4 -15.21 20.07 23.08
CA SER A 4 -14.67 21.05 22.12
C SER A 4 -15.50 22.35 22.09
N LEU A 5 -16.82 22.26 21.96
CA LEU A 5 -17.70 23.42 21.85
C LEU A 5 -17.71 24.27 23.13
N LEU A 6 -17.53 23.63 24.29
CA LEU A 6 -17.44 24.34 25.57
C LEU A 6 -16.23 25.29 25.58
N SER A 7 -15.08 24.83 25.09
CA SER A 7 -13.86 25.65 24.99
C SER A 7 -14.08 26.88 24.09
N TYR A 8 -14.66 26.69 22.91
CA TYR A 8 -14.98 27.80 22.00
C TYR A 8 -15.97 28.79 22.62
N PHE A 9 -17.01 28.28 23.29
CA PHE A 9 -17.97 29.12 24.01
C PHE A 9 -17.31 29.94 25.12
N GLU A 10 -16.46 29.32 25.96
CA GLU A 10 -15.76 30.03 27.03
C GLU A 10 -14.79 31.08 26.49
N GLN A 11 -14.09 30.79 25.41
CA GLN A 11 -13.17 31.72 24.77
C GLN A 11 -13.91 32.94 24.21
N GLU A 12 -15.02 32.73 23.50
CA GLU A 12 -15.88 33.81 23.00
C GLU A 12 -16.52 34.61 24.13
N LEU A 13 -16.95 33.93 25.20
CA LEU A 13 -17.53 34.61 26.37
C LEU A 13 -16.49 35.51 27.07
N ARG A 14 -15.25 35.04 27.20
CA ARG A 14 -14.14 35.85 27.72
C ARG A 14 -13.82 37.01 26.79
N PHE A 15 -13.79 36.78 25.47
CA PHE A 15 -13.56 37.83 24.47
C PHE A 15 -14.63 38.93 24.55
N ILE A 16 -15.92 38.57 24.51
CA ILE A 16 -17.02 39.54 24.59
C ILE A 16 -17.00 40.29 25.92
N ARG A 17 -16.70 39.62 27.05
CA ARG A 17 -16.57 40.30 28.36
C ARG A 17 -15.43 41.32 28.35
N ASN A 18 -14.26 40.97 27.84
CA ASN A 18 -13.12 41.88 27.74
C ASN A 18 -13.45 43.10 26.85
N GLU A 19 -14.11 42.89 25.72
CA GLU A 19 -14.56 43.99 24.84
C GLU A 19 -15.63 44.86 25.49
N THR A 20 -16.55 44.24 26.25
CA THR A 20 -17.59 44.98 27.00
C THR A 20 -16.97 45.86 28.08
N SER A 21 -15.97 45.36 28.82
CA SER A 21 -15.24 46.15 29.82
C SER A 21 -14.50 47.32 29.17
N GLN A 22 -13.80 47.10 28.05
CA GLN A 22 -13.14 48.17 27.30
C GLN A 22 -14.12 49.21 26.75
N PHE A 23 -15.28 48.78 26.24
CA PHE A 23 -16.33 49.66 25.77
C PHE A 23 -16.90 50.52 26.90
N ALA A 24 -17.11 49.93 28.08
CA ALA A 24 -17.61 50.65 29.26
C ALA A 24 -16.61 51.71 29.76
N GLU A 25 -15.30 51.46 29.65
CA GLU A 25 -14.27 52.46 29.96
C GLU A 25 -14.26 53.62 28.97
N ARG A 26 -14.37 53.35 27.66
CA ARG A 26 -14.32 54.37 26.61
C ARG A 26 -15.61 55.18 26.47
N HIS A 27 -16.76 54.56 26.72
CA HIS A 27 -18.09 55.15 26.51
C HIS A 27 -19.00 54.98 27.74
N PRO A 28 -18.66 55.62 28.88
CA PRO A 28 -19.35 55.39 30.15
C PRO A 28 -20.83 55.84 30.15
N GLY A 29 -21.20 56.82 29.31
CA GLY A 29 -22.59 57.29 29.18
C GLY A 29 -23.49 56.24 28.52
N THR A 30 -23.06 55.70 27.39
CA THR A 30 -23.80 54.66 26.63
C THR A 30 -23.81 53.33 27.38
N ALA A 31 -22.69 52.94 28.00
CA ALA A 31 -22.61 51.73 28.80
C ALA A 31 -23.59 51.76 30.01
N ARG A 32 -23.75 52.93 30.66
CA ARG A 32 -24.75 53.11 31.73
C ARG A 32 -26.18 52.94 31.24
N ALA A 33 -26.50 53.44 30.05
CA ALA A 33 -27.83 53.28 29.45
C ALA A 33 -28.15 51.81 29.12
N LEU A 34 -27.13 51.00 28.86
CA LEU A 34 -27.22 49.57 28.57
C LEU A 34 -27.08 48.67 29.81
N GLY A 35 -26.98 49.23 31.02
CA GLY A 35 -26.83 48.45 32.25
C GLY A 35 -25.49 47.71 32.39
N MET A 36 -24.46 48.16 31.67
CA MET A 36 -23.12 47.57 31.67
C MET A 36 -22.21 48.32 32.64
N ARG A 37 -21.60 47.60 33.60
CA ARG A 37 -20.56 48.11 34.50
C ARG A 37 -19.24 47.41 34.22
N LYS A 38 -18.15 47.97 34.78
CA LYS A 38 -16.77 47.56 34.52
C LYS A 38 -16.52 46.05 34.69
N ASP A 39 -17.20 45.42 35.66
CA ASP A 39 -17.03 44.00 36.03
C ASP A 39 -18.34 43.18 36.04
N SER A 40 -19.50 43.78 35.72
CA SER A 40 -20.79 43.08 35.76
C SER A 40 -21.80 43.63 34.75
N ILE A 41 -22.61 42.73 34.21
CA ILE A 41 -23.84 43.06 33.48
C ILE A 41 -24.98 42.87 34.48
N ASP A 42 -25.62 43.97 34.86
CA ASP A 42 -26.63 43.95 35.93
C ASP A 42 -27.96 43.35 35.45
N ASP A 43 -28.23 43.38 34.14
CA ASP A 43 -29.45 42.83 33.53
C ASP A 43 -29.28 41.34 33.15
N PRO A 44 -30.03 40.42 33.78
CA PRO A 44 -29.97 39.00 33.45
C PRO A 44 -30.34 38.66 32.00
N GLN A 45 -31.17 39.47 31.34
CA GLN A 45 -31.55 39.26 29.93
C GLN A 45 -30.40 39.61 28.99
N ILE A 46 -29.66 40.69 29.29
CA ILE A 46 -28.48 41.09 28.53
C ILE A 46 -27.35 40.07 28.73
N ALA A 47 -27.16 39.58 29.95
CA ALA A 47 -26.19 38.52 30.24
C ALA A 47 -26.49 37.24 29.43
N ARG A 48 -27.76 36.81 29.40
CA ARG A 48 -28.21 35.66 28.59
C ARG A 48 -28.07 35.89 27.09
N LEU A 49 -28.30 37.11 26.63
CA LEU A 49 -28.09 37.48 25.22
C LEU A 49 -26.61 37.35 24.85
N ILE A 50 -25.71 37.84 25.71
CA ILE A 50 -24.26 37.73 25.52
C ILE A 50 -23.82 36.26 25.52
N GLU A 51 -24.34 35.44 26.43
CA GLU A 51 -24.09 33.99 26.42
C GLU A 51 -24.61 33.34 25.12
N SER A 52 -25.80 33.74 24.65
CA SER A 52 -26.35 33.21 23.39
C SER A 52 -25.53 33.60 22.17
N VAL A 53 -25.04 34.84 22.12
CA VAL A 53 -24.15 35.34 21.05
C VAL A 53 -22.79 34.65 21.12
N ALA A 54 -22.21 34.52 22.31
CA ALA A 54 -20.96 33.79 22.52
C ALA A 54 -21.07 32.33 22.05
N LEU A 55 -22.22 31.69 22.31
CA LEU A 55 -22.47 30.33 21.85
C LEU A 55 -22.60 30.25 20.33
N MET A 56 -23.29 31.22 19.71
CA MET A 56 -23.43 31.27 18.24
C MET A 56 -22.09 31.50 17.55
N ASN A 57 -21.28 32.44 18.07
CA ASN A 57 -19.94 32.71 17.58
C ASN A 57 -19.02 31.51 17.81
N GLY A 58 -19.08 30.88 18.99
CA GLY A 58 -18.27 29.70 19.31
C GLY A 58 -18.58 28.54 18.37
N LYS A 59 -19.85 28.32 18.02
CA LYS A 59 -20.24 27.35 16.99
C LYS A 59 -19.71 27.72 15.61
N LEU A 60 -19.76 28.99 15.23
CA LEU A 60 -19.25 29.46 13.94
C LEU A 60 -17.74 29.27 13.85
N GLN A 61 -17.01 29.64 14.91
CA GLN A 61 -15.56 29.49 14.98
C GLN A 61 -15.15 28.02 14.94
N GLN A 62 -15.83 27.17 15.71
CA GLN A 62 -15.63 25.73 15.64
C GLN A 62 -15.83 25.21 14.21
N ARG A 63 -16.91 25.62 13.53
CA ARG A 63 -17.16 25.21 12.14
C ARG A 63 -16.11 25.71 11.16
N LEU A 64 -15.61 26.94 11.32
CA LEU A 64 -14.56 27.48 10.47
C LEU A 64 -13.25 26.68 10.64
N ASP A 65 -12.88 26.38 11.89
CA ASP A 65 -11.68 25.60 12.19
C ASP A 65 -11.82 24.15 11.67
N GLU A 66 -13.01 23.54 11.81
CA GLU A 66 -13.34 22.22 11.25
C GLU A 66 -13.32 22.21 9.71
N SER A 67 -13.47 23.35 9.04
CA SER A 67 -13.46 23.46 7.57
C SER A 67 -12.05 23.60 6.99
N TYR A 68 -11.05 23.98 7.79
CA TYR A 68 -9.67 24.20 7.32
C TYR A 68 -8.97 22.92 6.81
N PRO A 69 -9.17 21.73 7.42
CA PRO A 69 -8.70 20.47 6.87
C PRO A 69 -9.17 20.21 5.44
N GLU A 70 -10.41 20.56 5.07
CA GLU A 70 -10.94 20.31 3.72
C GLU A 70 -10.05 20.92 2.62
N LEU A 71 -9.51 22.13 2.86
CA LEU A 71 -8.63 22.81 1.92
C LEU A 71 -7.25 22.13 1.84
N THR A 72 -6.69 21.77 2.99
CA THR A 72 -5.37 21.12 3.05
C THR A 72 -5.43 19.72 2.46
N GLU A 73 -6.47 18.94 2.77
CA GLU A 73 -6.72 17.62 2.22
C GLU A 73 -6.96 17.67 0.71
N SER A 74 -7.66 18.69 0.20
CA SER A 74 -7.83 18.87 -1.24
C SER A 74 -6.48 19.10 -1.96
N LEU A 75 -5.58 19.89 -1.36
CA LEU A 75 -4.23 20.10 -1.90
C LEU A 75 -3.38 18.83 -1.81
N VAL A 76 -3.45 18.09 -0.70
CA VAL A 76 -2.76 16.80 -0.54
C VAL A 76 -3.31 15.77 -1.52
N ASN A 77 -4.62 15.72 -1.75
CA ASN A 77 -5.22 14.83 -2.76
C ASN A 77 -4.71 15.11 -4.18
N LEU A 78 -4.40 16.37 -4.50
CA LEU A 78 -3.84 16.74 -5.80
C LEU A 78 -2.39 16.27 -5.96
N LEU A 79 -1.57 16.43 -4.91
CA LEU A 79 -0.13 16.15 -4.97
C LEU A 79 0.22 14.69 -4.60
N PHE A 80 -0.45 14.15 -3.59
CA PHE A 80 -0.20 12.86 -2.95
C PHE A 80 -1.52 12.11 -2.63
N PRO A 81 -2.32 11.75 -3.66
CA PRO A 81 -3.65 11.14 -3.46
C PRO A 81 -3.65 9.82 -2.69
N HIS A 82 -2.51 9.17 -2.54
CA HIS A 82 -2.37 7.89 -1.85
C HIS A 82 -2.15 8.04 -0.34
N TYR A 83 -1.81 9.23 0.16
CA TYR A 83 -1.55 9.46 1.59
C TYR A 83 -2.83 9.59 2.42
N LEU A 84 -3.95 9.92 1.77
CA LEU A 84 -5.26 10.04 2.42
C LEU A 84 -6.11 8.77 2.26
N ARG A 85 -5.58 7.74 1.59
CA ARG A 85 -6.29 6.47 1.40
C ARG A 85 -6.13 5.55 2.61
N PRO A 86 -7.15 4.73 2.92
CA PRO A 86 -6.98 3.65 3.89
C PRO A 86 -5.90 2.68 3.41
N ILE A 87 -5.22 2.03 4.36
CA ILE A 87 -4.23 1.00 4.05
C ILE A 87 -4.96 -0.35 4.03
N PRO A 88 -5.03 -1.05 2.89
CA PRO A 88 -5.68 -2.36 2.83
C PRO A 88 -4.84 -3.39 3.57
N SER A 89 -5.46 -4.53 3.89
CA SER A 89 -4.73 -5.68 4.40
C SER A 89 -3.85 -6.31 3.32
N TYR A 90 -2.66 -6.74 3.71
CA TYR A 90 -1.71 -7.46 2.86
C TYR A 90 -1.39 -8.84 3.45
N SER A 91 -0.95 -9.76 2.61
CA SER A 91 -0.44 -11.05 3.05
C SER A 91 0.58 -11.59 2.04
N MET A 92 1.47 -12.48 2.46
CA MET A 92 2.30 -13.26 1.54
C MET A 92 1.66 -14.63 1.35
N LEU A 93 1.44 -15.04 0.10
CA LEU A 93 0.95 -16.37 -0.25
C LEU A 93 2.09 -17.21 -0.79
N ASP A 94 2.30 -18.38 -0.19
CA ASP A 94 3.30 -19.37 -0.61
C ASP A 94 2.61 -20.55 -1.28
N PHE A 95 2.91 -20.79 -2.56
CA PHE A 95 2.33 -21.91 -3.30
C PHE A 95 3.13 -23.19 -3.05
N ALA A 96 2.46 -24.18 -2.45
CA ALA A 96 2.98 -25.54 -2.41
C ALA A 96 2.79 -26.19 -3.79
N ILE A 97 3.86 -26.75 -4.33
CA ILE A 97 3.82 -27.51 -5.58
C ILE A 97 3.68 -29.00 -5.23
N PHE A 98 2.65 -29.64 -5.77
CA PHE A 98 2.41 -31.06 -5.56
C PHE A 98 3.18 -31.91 -6.59
N GLU A 99 3.42 -33.17 -6.24
CA GLU A 99 4.21 -34.12 -7.06
C GLU A 99 3.61 -34.35 -8.46
N GLU A 100 2.29 -34.17 -8.62
CA GLU A 100 1.62 -34.34 -9.92
C GLU A 100 1.90 -33.20 -10.91
N ALA A 101 2.51 -32.09 -10.45
CA ALA A 101 2.88 -30.98 -11.32
C ALA A 101 4.05 -31.40 -12.24
N ASN A 102 3.82 -31.35 -13.55
CA ASN A 102 4.80 -31.74 -14.57
C ASN A 102 5.14 -30.62 -15.57
N ALA A 103 4.51 -29.46 -15.43
CA ALA A 103 4.66 -28.34 -16.36
C ALA A 103 4.62 -26.99 -15.66
N LYS A 104 5.14 -25.97 -16.34
CA LYS A 104 5.07 -24.57 -15.92
C LYS A 104 3.61 -24.09 -15.93
N HIS A 105 3.14 -23.59 -14.79
CA HIS A 105 1.80 -23.01 -14.65
C HIS A 105 1.90 -21.52 -14.31
N SER A 106 1.22 -20.64 -15.04
CA SER A 106 1.28 -19.20 -14.79
C SER A 106 0.02 -18.71 -14.12
N ILE A 107 0.19 -18.01 -12.99
CA ILE A 107 -0.88 -17.29 -12.30
C ILE A 107 -0.73 -15.81 -12.66
N PRO A 108 -1.70 -15.20 -13.34
CA PRO A 108 -1.65 -13.80 -13.70
C PRO A 108 -1.88 -12.90 -12.49
N LYS A 109 -1.33 -11.69 -12.57
CA LYS A 109 -1.62 -10.58 -11.66
C LYS A 109 -3.12 -10.31 -11.62
N GLY A 110 -3.65 -10.08 -10.42
CA GLY A 110 -5.07 -9.83 -10.20
C GLY A 110 -5.91 -11.10 -10.05
N THR A 111 -5.30 -12.28 -10.02
CA THR A 111 -6.02 -13.53 -9.66
C THR A 111 -6.53 -13.41 -8.23
N GLU A 112 -7.83 -13.64 -8.05
CA GLU A 112 -8.54 -13.52 -6.77
C GLU A 112 -8.54 -14.85 -6.01
N PHE A 113 -8.45 -14.76 -4.68
CA PHE A 113 -8.42 -15.86 -3.73
C PHE A 113 -9.38 -15.56 -2.57
N ASP A 114 -10.28 -16.50 -2.30
CA ASP A 114 -11.16 -16.43 -1.15
C ASP A 114 -10.43 -16.93 0.11
N VAL A 115 -10.34 -16.07 1.11
CA VAL A 115 -9.80 -16.40 2.43
C VAL A 115 -10.96 -16.50 3.41
N ALA A 116 -11.09 -17.65 4.07
CA ALA A 116 -12.12 -17.86 5.07
C ALA A 116 -11.89 -16.94 6.28
N SER A 117 -12.88 -16.11 6.61
CA SER A 117 -12.92 -15.31 7.83
C SER A 117 -13.54 -16.10 8.99
N GLU A 118 -13.20 -15.74 10.23
CA GLU A 118 -13.91 -16.21 11.43
C GLU A 118 -15.40 -15.82 11.43
N SER A 119 -15.77 -14.74 10.72
CA SER A 119 -17.15 -14.29 10.56
C SER A 119 -17.97 -15.10 9.54
N GLY A 120 -17.34 -16.00 8.79
CA GLY A 120 -17.99 -16.85 7.78
C GLY A 120 -18.19 -16.20 6.40
N GLU A 121 -17.92 -14.90 6.26
CA GLU A 121 -17.90 -14.23 4.95
C GLU A 121 -16.51 -14.35 4.29
N PRO A 122 -16.43 -14.72 3.00
CA PRO A 122 -15.14 -14.83 2.32
C PRO A 122 -14.52 -13.43 2.12
N VAL A 123 -13.27 -13.28 2.55
CA VAL A 123 -12.47 -12.08 2.27
C VAL A 123 -11.65 -12.33 1.02
N VAL A 124 -11.79 -11.45 0.02
CA VAL A 124 -11.12 -11.61 -1.27
C VAL A 124 -9.77 -10.92 -1.26
N PHE A 125 -8.73 -11.67 -1.59
CA PHE A 125 -7.39 -11.15 -1.84
C PHE A 125 -7.01 -11.37 -3.30
N ARG A 126 -6.27 -10.44 -3.90
CA ARG A 126 -5.74 -10.63 -5.27
C ARG A 126 -4.21 -10.59 -5.32
N THR A 127 -3.64 -11.28 -6.29
CA THR A 127 -2.20 -11.25 -6.57
C THR A 127 -1.77 -9.90 -7.14
N SER A 128 -0.61 -9.43 -6.71
CA SER A 128 -0.04 -8.15 -7.16
C SER A 128 0.95 -8.26 -8.32
N GLU A 129 1.34 -9.48 -8.68
CA GLU A 129 2.28 -9.79 -9.76
C GLU A 129 1.94 -11.09 -10.48
N ASN A 130 2.53 -11.29 -11.66
CA ASN A 130 2.47 -12.55 -12.37
C ASN A 130 3.48 -13.52 -11.73
N ILE A 131 3.05 -14.74 -11.44
CA ILE A 131 3.95 -15.80 -10.96
C ILE A 131 3.93 -16.99 -11.93
N ALA A 132 5.09 -17.61 -12.10
CA ALA A 132 5.23 -18.86 -12.83
C ALA A 132 5.60 -19.95 -11.83
N LEU A 133 4.65 -20.85 -11.57
CA LEU A 133 4.85 -22.04 -10.77
C LEU A 133 5.58 -23.08 -11.63
N LEU A 134 6.68 -23.60 -11.09
CA LEU A 134 7.50 -24.62 -11.73
C LEU A 134 7.50 -25.86 -10.82
N PRO A 135 7.60 -27.08 -11.38
CA PRO A 135 7.65 -28.32 -10.60
C PRO A 135 9.03 -28.54 -9.97
N ILE A 136 9.44 -27.59 -9.13
CA ILE A 136 10.73 -27.58 -8.42
C ILE A 136 10.53 -27.15 -6.97
N GLN A 137 11.43 -27.57 -6.09
CA GLN A 137 11.42 -27.20 -4.68
C GLN A 137 12.84 -27.04 -4.13
N VAL A 138 12.96 -26.36 -2.99
CA VAL A 138 14.22 -26.27 -2.25
C VAL A 138 14.36 -27.53 -1.40
N ALA A 139 15.24 -28.43 -1.81
CA ALA A 139 15.49 -29.71 -1.12
C ALA A 139 16.32 -29.50 0.16
N SER A 140 17.38 -28.69 0.06
CA SER A 140 18.26 -28.39 1.19
C SER A 140 18.82 -26.97 1.10
N ALA A 141 19.17 -26.43 2.26
CA ALA A 141 19.90 -25.17 2.37
C ALA A 141 20.97 -25.34 3.45
N GLU A 142 22.23 -25.23 3.05
CA GLU A 142 23.38 -25.47 3.93
C GLU A 142 24.40 -24.35 3.80
N VAL A 143 25.16 -24.11 4.88
CA VAL A 143 26.24 -23.15 4.87
C VAL A 143 27.56 -23.84 5.17
N LEU A 144 28.50 -23.72 4.22
CA LEU A 144 29.85 -24.21 4.35
C LEU A 144 30.77 -23.04 4.69
N PHE A 145 31.80 -23.29 5.51
CA PHE A 145 32.83 -22.31 5.86
C PHE A 145 34.16 -22.68 5.21
N ALA A 146 34.96 -21.67 4.87
CA ALA A 146 36.29 -21.88 4.30
C ALA A 146 37.21 -22.64 5.29
N PRO A 147 38.11 -23.50 4.80
CA PRO A 147 38.43 -23.75 3.38
C PRO A 147 37.38 -24.64 2.69
N PHE A 148 37.02 -24.29 1.46
CA PHE A 148 36.11 -25.08 0.63
C PHE A 148 36.88 -26.16 -0.14
N GLU A 149 36.27 -27.32 -0.36
CA GLU A 149 36.82 -28.39 -1.22
C GLU A 149 36.67 -28.07 -2.73
N LEU A 150 35.96 -27.00 -3.05
CA LEU A 150 35.62 -26.56 -4.40
C LEU A 150 36.35 -25.27 -4.77
N ALA A 151 36.64 -25.13 -6.08
CA ALA A 151 37.34 -23.96 -6.60
C ALA A 151 36.47 -22.70 -6.46
N LYS A 152 37.03 -21.65 -5.84
CA LYS A 152 36.33 -20.37 -5.73
C LYS A 152 36.23 -19.70 -7.11
N PRO A 153 35.07 -19.13 -7.48
CA PRO A 153 34.95 -18.34 -8.70
C PRO A 153 35.76 -17.05 -8.59
N VAL A 154 36.05 -16.45 -9.75
CA VAL A 154 36.72 -15.15 -9.85
C VAL A 154 35.89 -14.10 -9.11
N GLY A 155 36.53 -13.31 -8.23
CA GLY A 155 35.86 -12.31 -7.41
C GLY A 155 35.30 -12.82 -6.08
N ALA A 156 35.44 -14.12 -5.76
CA ALA A 156 35.10 -14.71 -4.47
C ALA A 156 36.34 -15.09 -3.64
N GLU A 157 37.52 -14.57 -3.94
CA GLU A 157 38.78 -14.99 -3.31
C GLU A 157 38.72 -14.86 -1.78
N ASN A 158 38.08 -13.79 -1.30
CA ASN A 158 37.89 -13.46 0.11
C ASN A 158 36.66 -14.11 0.76
N ALA A 159 35.89 -14.93 0.02
CA ALA A 159 34.71 -15.59 0.58
C ALA A 159 35.12 -16.53 1.72
N LYS A 160 34.48 -16.34 2.89
CA LYS A 160 34.69 -17.14 4.11
C LYS A 160 33.54 -18.12 4.37
N ALA A 161 32.37 -17.87 3.79
CA ALA A 161 31.21 -18.73 3.86
C ALA A 161 30.61 -18.94 2.47
N MET A 162 29.85 -20.01 2.28
CA MET A 162 29.09 -20.29 1.07
C MET A 162 27.73 -20.84 1.47
N LEU A 163 26.66 -20.19 1.03
CA LEU A 163 25.31 -20.72 1.12
C LEU A 163 25.06 -21.58 -0.11
N GLU A 164 24.77 -22.85 0.10
CA GLU A 164 24.40 -23.81 -0.94
C GLU A 164 22.91 -24.13 -0.81
N LEU A 165 22.15 -23.85 -1.86
CA LEU A 165 20.75 -24.23 -2.00
C LEU A 165 20.65 -25.35 -3.04
N THR A 166 20.11 -26.49 -2.65
CA THR A 166 19.83 -27.59 -3.58
C THR A 166 18.40 -27.45 -4.06
N ILE A 167 18.22 -27.28 -5.37
CA ILE A 167 16.92 -27.24 -6.02
C ILE A 167 16.73 -28.53 -6.80
N GLU A 168 15.64 -29.23 -6.51
CA GLU A 168 15.25 -30.46 -7.19
C GLU A 168 13.89 -30.29 -7.86
N ALA A 169 13.64 -31.04 -8.92
CA ALA A 169 12.32 -31.20 -9.49
C ALA A 169 11.48 -32.09 -8.57
N THR A 170 10.16 -31.83 -8.52
CA THR A 170 9.22 -32.63 -7.71
C THR A 170 9.16 -34.09 -8.14
N ASP A 171 9.36 -34.36 -9.44
CA ASP A 171 9.57 -35.70 -9.98
C ASP A 171 10.95 -35.82 -10.63
N SER A 172 11.67 -36.88 -10.26
CA SER A 172 12.97 -37.28 -10.84
C SER A 172 12.95 -37.50 -12.35
N GLY A 173 11.77 -37.75 -12.94
CA GLY A 173 11.59 -37.87 -14.39
C GLY A 173 11.63 -36.55 -15.15
N ILE A 174 11.54 -35.41 -14.46
CA ILE A 174 11.51 -34.08 -15.09
C ILE A 174 12.95 -33.61 -15.37
N GLU A 175 13.24 -33.30 -16.64
CA GLU A 175 14.49 -32.64 -16.98
C GLU A 175 14.36 -31.12 -16.78
N LEU A 176 15.21 -30.55 -15.93
CA LEU A 176 15.18 -29.12 -15.61
C LEU A 176 15.37 -28.20 -16.82
N ARG A 177 16.04 -28.69 -17.88
CA ARG A 177 16.25 -27.94 -19.12
C ARG A 177 14.96 -27.67 -19.90
N ASP A 178 13.93 -28.51 -19.71
CA ASP A 178 12.65 -28.39 -20.42
C ASP A 178 11.71 -27.37 -19.77
N LEU A 179 12.03 -26.93 -18.54
CA LEU A 179 11.21 -26.00 -17.77
C LEU A 179 11.44 -24.51 -18.11
N ASP A 180 12.43 -24.22 -18.96
CA ASP A 180 12.77 -22.87 -19.45
C ASP A 180 12.89 -21.85 -18.29
N ILE A 181 13.78 -22.19 -17.34
CA ILE A 181 13.98 -21.44 -16.11
C ILE A 181 15.04 -20.35 -16.34
N ASP A 182 14.58 -19.16 -16.69
CA ASP A 182 15.47 -18.01 -16.85
C ASP A 182 15.81 -17.34 -15.50
N GLN A 183 14.81 -17.27 -14.61
CA GLN A 183 14.87 -16.47 -13.39
C GLN A 183 14.12 -17.16 -12.26
N LEU A 184 14.67 -17.10 -11.05
CA LEU A 184 14.03 -17.57 -9.83
C LEU A 184 13.88 -16.43 -8.84
N LYS A 185 12.73 -16.37 -8.16
CA LYS A 185 12.54 -15.49 -6.99
C LYS A 185 12.72 -16.35 -5.75
N LEU A 186 13.60 -15.91 -4.85
CA LEU A 186 13.86 -16.56 -3.57
C LEU A 186 13.40 -15.61 -2.46
N HIS A 187 12.27 -15.92 -1.87
CA HIS A 187 11.69 -15.19 -0.75
C HIS A 187 12.19 -15.78 0.57
N LEU A 188 12.59 -14.92 1.50
CA LEU A 188 13.14 -15.32 2.80
C LEU A 188 12.01 -15.46 3.81
N LYS A 189 11.89 -16.65 4.40
CA LYS A 189 10.89 -16.99 5.42
C LYS A 189 11.57 -17.21 6.78
N GLY A 190 10.81 -16.97 7.83
CA GLY A 190 11.23 -17.23 9.21
C GLY A 190 10.92 -16.05 10.12
N GLU A 191 11.48 -16.08 11.33
CA GLU A 191 11.38 -14.96 12.27
C GLU A 191 12.00 -13.69 11.67
N SER A 192 11.37 -12.54 11.87
CA SER A 192 11.75 -11.29 11.22
C SER A 192 13.23 -10.92 11.43
N HIS A 193 13.78 -11.16 12.63
CA HIS A 193 15.19 -10.89 12.89
C HIS A 193 16.11 -11.77 12.05
N PHE A 194 15.78 -13.06 11.91
CA PHE A 194 16.58 -14.00 11.14
C PHE A 194 16.53 -13.67 9.65
N ALA A 195 15.33 -13.46 9.09
CA ALA A 195 15.15 -13.12 7.68
C ALA A 195 15.87 -11.83 7.29
N LEU A 196 15.75 -10.77 8.10
CA LEU A 196 16.42 -9.49 7.85
C LEU A 196 17.95 -9.59 7.94
N ARG A 197 18.48 -10.38 8.90
CA ARG A 197 19.92 -10.60 8.99
C ARG A 197 20.46 -11.39 7.79
N LEU A 198 19.72 -12.39 7.33
CA LEU A 198 20.07 -13.13 6.12
C LEU A 198 20.00 -12.22 4.89
N TYR A 199 18.98 -11.37 4.82
CA TYR A 199 18.85 -10.35 3.77
C TYR A 199 20.07 -9.42 3.74
N ASP A 200 20.50 -8.87 4.89
CA ASP A 200 21.69 -8.00 4.97
C ASP A 200 22.96 -8.68 4.41
N VAL A 201 23.16 -9.95 4.76
CA VAL A 201 24.32 -10.73 4.31
C VAL A 201 24.29 -10.97 2.81
N LEU A 202 23.12 -11.28 2.25
CA LEU A 202 22.93 -11.48 0.82
C LEU A 202 23.02 -10.16 0.03
N ALA A 203 22.60 -9.04 0.63
CA ALA A 203 22.56 -7.71 0.02
C ALA A 203 23.89 -6.92 0.12
N ASP A 204 24.95 -7.44 0.75
CA ASP A 204 26.26 -6.77 0.85
C ASP A 204 26.90 -6.44 -0.53
N GLY A 205 26.38 -7.01 -1.62
CA GLY A 205 26.73 -6.66 -3.00
C GLY A 205 28.09 -7.18 -3.45
N ARG A 206 28.72 -8.03 -2.63
CA ARG A 206 30.02 -8.67 -2.88
C ARG A 206 29.91 -10.17 -3.11
N CYS A 207 28.69 -10.71 -3.11
CA CYS A 207 28.43 -12.11 -3.31
C CYS A 207 28.73 -12.52 -4.75
N GLN A 208 29.34 -13.69 -4.95
CA GLN A 208 29.41 -14.32 -6.27
C GLN A 208 28.47 -15.51 -6.29
N VAL A 209 27.69 -15.64 -7.36
CA VAL A 209 26.76 -16.75 -7.54
C VAL A 209 27.31 -17.72 -8.58
N CYS A 210 27.24 -19.01 -8.26
CA CYS A 210 27.54 -20.10 -9.18
C CYS A 210 26.40 -21.12 -9.17
N ILE A 211 26.22 -21.81 -10.30
CA ILE A 211 25.36 -22.98 -10.44
C ILE A 211 26.24 -24.20 -10.56
N GLN A 212 25.98 -25.24 -9.76
CA GLN A 212 26.59 -26.54 -9.90
C GLN A 212 25.55 -27.57 -10.37
N ASN A 213 25.83 -28.27 -11.46
CA ASN A 213 25.00 -29.36 -11.98
C ASN A 213 25.90 -30.46 -12.55
N ASN A 214 25.66 -31.72 -12.14
CA ASN A 214 26.42 -32.90 -12.59
C ASN A 214 27.95 -32.71 -12.62
N GLY A 215 28.50 -32.12 -11.55
CA GLY A 215 29.95 -31.91 -11.40
C GLY A 215 30.54 -30.75 -12.20
N LYS A 216 29.73 -30.05 -13.03
CA LYS A 216 30.12 -28.80 -13.69
C LYS A 216 29.69 -27.60 -12.85
N SER A 217 30.52 -26.57 -12.83
CA SER A 217 30.23 -25.29 -12.18
C SER A 217 30.18 -24.18 -13.23
N TYR A 218 29.15 -23.35 -13.17
CA TYR A 218 28.94 -22.21 -14.03
C TYR A 218 28.84 -20.93 -13.19
N SER A 219 29.67 -19.94 -13.48
CA SER A 219 29.67 -18.68 -12.75
C SER A 219 28.70 -17.68 -13.38
N LEU A 220 27.80 -17.13 -12.57
CA LEU A 220 26.84 -16.09 -12.96
C LEU A 220 27.34 -14.68 -12.62
N GLY A 221 28.30 -14.57 -11.70
CA GLY A 221 28.84 -13.30 -11.22
C GLY A 221 27.95 -12.61 -10.18
N LYS A 222 28.32 -11.40 -9.80
CA LYS A 222 27.67 -10.63 -8.72
C LYS A 222 26.30 -10.04 -9.06
N SER A 223 26.04 -9.76 -10.35
CA SER A 223 24.79 -9.12 -10.80
C SER A 223 23.61 -10.08 -10.88
N ALA A 224 23.86 -11.37 -10.69
CA ALA A 224 22.87 -12.41 -10.78
C ALA A 224 21.88 -12.40 -9.61
N LEU A 225 22.30 -11.94 -8.43
CA LEU A 225 21.44 -11.82 -7.25
C LEU A 225 21.05 -10.36 -7.02
N GLN A 226 19.76 -10.04 -7.12
CA GLN A 226 19.25 -8.68 -6.99
C GLN A 226 18.06 -8.66 -6.01
N PRO A 227 17.93 -7.64 -5.15
CA PRO A 227 16.77 -7.53 -4.27
C PRO A 227 15.49 -7.29 -5.07
N ILE A 228 14.36 -7.80 -4.58
CA ILE A 228 13.05 -7.67 -5.25
C ILE A 228 12.21 -6.52 -4.67
N GLY A 229 11.24 -6.03 -5.45
CA GLY A 229 10.23 -5.08 -4.97
C GLY A 229 10.60 -3.61 -5.11
N PHE A 230 11.82 -3.30 -5.56
CA PHE A 230 12.33 -1.93 -5.74
C PHE A 230 12.12 -1.37 -7.15
N ASP A 231 11.64 -2.18 -8.10
CA ASP A 231 11.36 -1.74 -9.46
C ASP A 231 10.06 -0.91 -9.53
N VAL A 232 10.00 0.01 -10.50
CA VAL A 232 8.86 0.93 -10.69
C VAL A 232 7.54 0.19 -10.96
N ASN A 233 7.62 -1.01 -11.54
CA ASN A 233 6.46 -1.82 -11.90
C ASN A 233 6.02 -2.79 -10.78
N ASP A 234 6.78 -2.90 -9.69
CA ASP A 234 6.52 -3.81 -8.58
C ASP A 234 5.56 -3.21 -7.53
N THR A 235 4.78 -2.20 -7.91
CA THR A 235 3.80 -1.57 -7.01
C THR A 235 2.58 -2.46 -6.82
N ILE A 236 2.17 -2.61 -5.56
CA ILE A 236 1.00 -3.40 -5.17
C ILE A 236 -0.28 -2.57 -5.29
N LEU A 237 -0.25 -1.33 -4.78
CA LEU A 237 -1.42 -0.47 -4.77
C LEU A 237 -1.70 0.17 -6.13
N PRO A 238 -2.97 0.40 -6.50
CA PRO A 238 -3.32 1.12 -7.72
C PRO A 238 -3.09 2.62 -7.52
N TYR A 239 -1.85 3.03 -7.81
CA TYR A 239 -1.47 4.45 -7.78
C TYR A 239 -1.87 5.16 -9.08
N GLN A 240 -2.25 6.42 -8.93
CA GLN A 240 -2.42 7.31 -10.07
C GLN A 240 -1.05 7.68 -10.70
N ALA A 241 -1.05 8.00 -11.99
CA ALA A 241 0.15 8.35 -12.75
C ALA A 241 0.86 9.61 -12.19
N ALA A 242 0.13 10.50 -11.53
CA ALA A 242 0.67 11.72 -10.93
C ALA A 242 1.54 11.47 -9.69
N SER A 243 1.41 10.31 -9.04
CA SER A 243 2.18 9.99 -7.84
C SER A 243 3.65 9.70 -8.18
N PHE A 244 4.57 10.43 -7.56
CA PHE A 244 6.02 10.21 -7.71
C PHE A 244 6.43 8.83 -7.16
N GLY A 245 7.24 8.09 -7.93
CA GLY A 245 7.59 6.69 -7.62
C GLY A 245 8.27 6.49 -6.28
N GLY A 246 9.12 7.42 -5.84
CA GLY A 246 9.82 7.31 -4.55
C GLY A 246 8.89 7.32 -3.34
N PHE A 247 7.76 8.03 -3.40
CA PHE A 247 6.77 8.02 -2.31
C PHE A 247 5.98 6.72 -2.28
N LYS A 248 5.64 6.16 -3.45
CA LYS A 248 5.01 4.83 -3.55
C LYS A 248 5.87 3.76 -2.86
N LEU A 249 7.16 3.76 -3.19
CA LEU A 249 8.13 2.84 -2.61
C LEU A 249 8.23 3.02 -1.09
N LEU A 250 8.34 4.26 -0.61
CA LEU A 250 8.43 4.56 0.82
C LEU A 250 7.18 4.10 1.56
N THR A 251 5.98 4.37 1.02
CA THR A 251 4.72 3.91 1.61
C THR A 251 4.68 2.39 1.69
N GLU A 252 4.95 1.67 0.59
CA GLU A 252 4.91 0.21 0.62
C GLU A 252 6.01 -0.41 1.48
N PHE A 253 7.19 0.22 1.57
CA PHE A 253 8.28 -0.23 2.43
C PHE A 253 7.91 -0.23 3.90
N PHE A 254 7.22 0.81 4.38
CA PHE A 254 6.79 0.88 5.78
C PHE A 254 5.51 0.11 6.07
N MET A 255 4.62 -0.05 5.08
CA MET A 255 3.33 -0.72 5.29
C MET A 255 3.40 -2.23 5.08
N PHE A 256 4.30 -2.72 4.23
CA PHE A 256 4.43 -4.14 3.93
C PHE A 256 5.89 -4.53 3.65
N PRO A 257 6.77 -4.47 4.67
CA PRO A 257 8.20 -4.72 4.51
C PRO A 257 8.53 -6.15 4.06
N GLU A 258 7.68 -7.12 4.39
CA GLU A 258 7.88 -8.53 4.06
C GLU A 258 8.05 -8.73 2.56
N ARG A 259 7.33 -7.99 1.71
CA ARG A 259 7.43 -8.16 0.24
C ARG A 259 8.85 -7.97 -0.31
N PHE A 260 9.67 -7.16 0.36
CA PHE A 260 11.04 -6.84 -0.04
C PHE A 260 12.06 -7.88 0.45
N GLN A 261 11.65 -8.82 1.32
CA GLN A 261 12.52 -9.83 1.92
C GLN A 261 12.79 -10.97 0.95
N GLY A 262 13.37 -10.67 -0.21
CA GLY A 262 13.71 -11.67 -1.19
C GLY A 262 14.67 -11.18 -2.25
N PHE A 263 15.13 -12.11 -3.05
CA PHE A 263 16.08 -11.87 -4.12
C PHE A 263 15.61 -12.53 -5.41
N LYS A 264 15.79 -11.84 -6.51
CA LYS A 264 15.70 -12.36 -7.85
C LYS A 264 17.08 -12.89 -8.24
N LEU A 265 17.11 -14.12 -8.70
CA LEU A 265 18.29 -14.81 -9.19
C LEU A 265 18.15 -15.01 -10.69
N ASP A 266 18.99 -14.33 -11.45
CA ASP A 266 19.06 -14.45 -12.92
C ASP A 266 19.96 -15.63 -13.29
N LEU A 267 19.37 -16.69 -13.83
CA LEU A 267 20.06 -17.90 -14.24
C LEU A 267 20.54 -17.82 -15.70
N GLY A 268 20.02 -16.87 -16.48
CA GLY A 268 20.27 -16.75 -17.90
C GLY A 268 20.07 -18.08 -18.65
N ASN A 269 20.89 -18.32 -19.68
CA ASN A 269 20.78 -19.53 -20.51
C ASN A 269 21.48 -20.76 -19.92
N ILE A 270 21.92 -20.71 -18.66
CA ILE A 270 22.70 -21.81 -18.06
C ILE A 270 21.81 -23.04 -17.85
N MET A 271 20.52 -22.84 -17.55
CA MET A 271 19.59 -23.94 -17.33
C MET A 271 19.35 -24.80 -18.57
N GLN A 272 19.58 -24.28 -19.78
CA GLN A 272 19.56 -25.08 -21.02
C GLN A 272 20.64 -26.18 -21.03
N HIS A 273 21.69 -26.01 -20.23
CA HIS A 273 22.79 -26.97 -20.09
C HIS A 273 22.64 -27.86 -18.86
N ALA A 274 21.58 -27.68 -18.07
CA ALA A 274 21.31 -28.49 -16.90
C ALA A 274 20.88 -29.90 -17.32
N ILE A 275 21.46 -30.90 -16.65
CA ILE A 275 21.20 -32.31 -16.90
C ILE A 275 20.61 -32.92 -15.63
N GLY A 276 19.52 -33.69 -15.78
CA GLY A 276 18.81 -34.32 -14.68
C GLY A 276 17.80 -33.40 -14.01
N SER A 277 17.39 -33.81 -12.81
CA SER A 277 16.32 -33.21 -12.02
C SER A 277 16.83 -32.35 -10.86
N GLU A 278 18.13 -32.15 -10.70
CA GLU A 278 18.72 -31.41 -9.57
C GLU A 278 19.83 -30.44 -10.01
N PHE A 279 19.88 -29.28 -9.38
CA PHE A 279 21.02 -28.36 -9.44
C PHE A 279 21.23 -27.64 -8.12
N ARG A 280 22.45 -27.16 -7.90
CA ARG A 280 22.82 -26.44 -6.67
C ARG A 280 23.18 -25.00 -6.99
N ILE A 281 22.61 -24.06 -6.24
CA ILE A 281 22.95 -22.64 -6.27
C ILE A 281 23.93 -22.38 -5.14
N GLN A 282 25.12 -21.91 -5.48
CA GLN A 282 26.18 -21.57 -4.53
C GLN A 282 26.37 -20.06 -4.49
N ILE A 283 26.11 -19.47 -3.32
CA ILE A 283 26.28 -18.05 -3.07
C ILE A 283 27.48 -17.88 -2.14
N PHE A 284 28.58 -17.36 -2.66
CA PHE A 284 29.80 -17.11 -1.90
C PHE A 284 29.71 -15.80 -1.13
N LEU A 285 29.92 -15.87 0.18
CA LEU A 285 29.74 -14.78 1.14
C LEU A 285 31.08 -14.42 1.79
N ASN A 286 31.32 -13.12 1.99
CA ASN A 286 32.54 -12.65 2.68
C ASN A 286 32.54 -13.00 4.16
N GLU A 287 31.36 -12.96 4.78
CA GLU A 287 31.20 -13.20 6.21
C GLU A 287 29.80 -13.71 6.51
N MET A 288 29.72 -14.66 7.44
CA MET A 288 28.48 -15.16 8.00
C MET A 288 28.76 -15.66 9.41
N SER A 289 27.86 -15.39 10.36
CA SER A 289 28.03 -15.91 11.71
C SER A 289 27.73 -17.42 11.75
N VAL A 290 28.49 -18.17 12.55
CA VAL A 290 28.26 -19.62 12.75
C VAL A 290 26.87 -19.90 13.31
N VAL A 291 26.35 -19.00 14.14
CA VAL A 291 25.00 -19.14 14.73
C VAL A 291 23.92 -19.06 13.65
N GLN A 292 23.98 -18.05 12.78
CA GLN A 292 23.03 -17.93 11.66
C GLN A 292 23.18 -19.06 10.66
N ALA A 293 24.41 -19.46 10.34
CA ALA A 293 24.69 -20.58 9.45
C ALA A 293 24.03 -21.89 9.91
N ARG A 294 24.04 -22.15 11.22
CA ARG A 294 23.44 -23.37 11.81
C ARG A 294 21.92 -23.34 11.86
N SER A 295 21.30 -22.16 11.83
CA SER A 295 19.84 -22.03 11.83
C SER A 295 19.24 -22.06 10.43
N ILE A 296 20.05 -21.97 9.38
CA ILE A 296 19.57 -22.06 7.99
C ILE A 296 19.04 -23.45 7.68
N GLN A 297 17.90 -23.48 6.99
CA GLN A 297 17.16 -24.68 6.61
C GLN A 297 16.38 -24.36 5.32
N ALA A 298 16.00 -25.40 4.58
CA ALA A 298 15.27 -25.25 3.31
C ALA A 298 13.97 -24.44 3.46
N GLN A 299 13.24 -24.64 4.56
CA GLN A 299 11.97 -23.95 4.86
C GLN A 299 12.08 -22.41 4.96
N HIS A 300 13.30 -21.88 5.10
CA HIS A 300 13.56 -20.44 5.14
C HIS A 300 13.63 -19.80 3.75
N PHE A 301 13.51 -20.59 2.68
CA PHE A 301 13.50 -20.11 1.31
C PHE A 301 12.23 -20.60 0.61
N SER A 302 11.44 -19.69 0.06
CA SER A 302 10.31 -20.03 -0.81
C SER A 302 10.56 -19.52 -2.23
N LEU A 303 10.28 -20.39 -3.21
CA LEU A 303 10.41 -20.08 -4.64
C LEU A 303 9.15 -19.43 -5.23
N PHE A 304 7.98 -19.74 -4.66
CA PHE A 304 6.68 -19.36 -5.23
C PHE A 304 5.86 -18.57 -4.21
N CYS A 305 6.49 -17.53 -3.66
CA CYS A 305 5.86 -16.60 -2.74
C CYS A 305 5.42 -15.34 -3.50
N THR A 306 4.15 -14.95 -3.40
CA THR A 306 3.62 -13.71 -3.99
C THR A 306 2.94 -12.83 -2.94
N PRO A 307 3.07 -11.49 -3.04
CA PRO A 307 2.28 -10.59 -2.23
C PRO A 307 0.81 -10.56 -2.71
N LEU A 308 -0.09 -10.66 -1.75
CA LEU A 308 -1.53 -10.51 -1.86
C LEU A 308 -2.00 -9.18 -1.26
N VAL A 309 -3.05 -8.61 -1.83
CA VAL A 309 -3.71 -7.41 -1.33
C VAL A 309 -5.22 -7.62 -1.26
N ASN A 310 -5.85 -7.20 -0.16
CA ASN A 310 -7.30 -7.21 0.02
C ASN A 310 -7.93 -6.06 -0.78
N LEU A 311 -8.02 -6.27 -2.09
CA LEU A 311 -8.68 -5.38 -3.04
C LEU A 311 -9.34 -6.24 -4.12
N GLN A 312 -10.56 -5.88 -4.47
CA GLN A 312 -11.32 -6.50 -5.55
C GLN A 312 -11.88 -5.42 -6.47
N THR A 313 -12.14 -5.78 -7.72
CA THR A 313 -12.78 -4.86 -8.68
C THR A 313 -14.29 -5.07 -8.62
N LYS A 314 -15.04 -4.02 -8.30
CA LYS A 314 -16.50 -4.01 -8.34
C LYS A 314 -17.03 -2.86 -9.21
N VAL A 315 -18.15 -3.11 -9.87
CA VAL A 315 -18.96 -2.08 -10.53
C VAL A 315 -19.99 -1.60 -9.52
N SER A 316 -20.04 -0.29 -9.27
CA SER A 316 -21.03 0.30 -8.37
C SER A 316 -22.42 0.35 -9.00
N GLU A 317 -23.44 0.59 -8.19
CA GLU A 317 -24.77 0.93 -8.72
C GLU A 317 -24.71 2.24 -9.55
N PRO A 318 -25.49 2.35 -10.64
CA PRO A 318 -25.58 3.59 -11.41
C PRO A 318 -26.09 4.75 -10.56
N LEU A 319 -25.45 5.91 -10.70
CA LEU A 319 -25.82 7.12 -9.96
C LEU A 319 -26.55 8.10 -10.87
N GLN A 320 -27.73 8.55 -10.45
CA GLN A 320 -28.43 9.65 -11.13
C GLN A 320 -27.86 10.98 -10.66
N ILE A 321 -27.25 11.73 -11.58
CA ILE A 321 -26.66 13.05 -11.32
C ILE A 321 -27.64 14.13 -11.78
N ASP A 322 -28.12 14.95 -10.84
CA ASP A 322 -29.06 16.06 -11.11
C ASP A 322 -28.44 17.44 -10.87
N PHE A 323 -27.15 17.48 -10.51
CA PHE A 323 -26.37 18.66 -10.11
C PHE A 323 -26.97 19.48 -8.95
N THR A 324 -27.93 18.94 -8.21
CA THR A 324 -28.53 19.61 -7.05
C THR A 324 -27.80 19.29 -5.75
N GLN A 325 -27.11 18.14 -5.71
CA GLN A 325 -26.38 17.68 -4.54
C GLN A 325 -24.90 18.04 -4.63
N LYS A 326 -24.31 18.44 -3.49
CA LYS A 326 -22.86 18.69 -3.38
C LYS A 326 -22.05 17.42 -3.66
N GLN A 327 -22.57 16.25 -3.30
CA GLN A 327 -21.92 14.96 -3.43
C GLN A 327 -22.95 13.84 -3.57
N TYR A 328 -22.63 12.83 -4.38
CA TYR A 328 -23.46 11.65 -4.64
C TYR A 328 -22.83 10.43 -3.98
N PRO A 329 -23.49 9.76 -3.04
CA PRO A 329 -22.92 8.59 -2.35
C PRO A 329 -22.69 7.43 -3.32
N ILE A 330 -21.56 6.74 -3.21
CA ILE A 330 -21.26 5.53 -3.97
C ILE A 330 -21.75 4.32 -3.18
N TYR A 331 -22.60 3.50 -3.79
CA TYR A 331 -23.04 2.22 -3.22
C TYR A 331 -22.43 1.08 -4.03
N LEU A 332 -21.69 0.20 -3.34
CA LEU A 332 -21.01 -0.95 -3.95
C LEU A 332 -21.93 -2.16 -4.07
N ASP A 333 -22.78 -2.40 -3.07
CA ASP A 333 -23.74 -3.49 -3.05
C ASP A 333 -24.79 -3.24 -1.97
N ALA A 334 -26.06 -3.09 -2.33
CA ALA A 334 -27.14 -2.90 -1.36
C ALA A 334 -27.39 -4.14 -0.46
N SER A 335 -26.90 -5.32 -0.87
CA SER A 335 -27.14 -6.60 -0.18
C SER A 335 -26.04 -7.00 0.81
N GLN A 336 -24.80 -6.53 0.61
CA GLN A 336 -23.63 -6.87 1.45
C GLN A 336 -23.36 -5.88 2.59
N GLY A 337 -24.33 -5.03 2.95
CA GLY A 337 -24.19 -4.13 4.10
C GLY A 337 -23.01 -3.15 3.99
N ASN A 338 -22.37 -2.85 5.13
CA ASN A 338 -21.24 -1.91 5.25
C ASN A 338 -19.86 -2.62 5.20
N ASP A 339 -19.80 -3.88 4.75
CA ASP A 339 -18.56 -4.69 4.83
C ASP A 339 -17.55 -4.38 3.72
N LEU A 340 -17.94 -3.54 2.75
CA LEU A 340 -17.08 -3.06 1.67
C LEU A 340 -16.87 -1.56 1.74
N GLU A 341 -15.61 -1.16 1.61
CA GLU A 341 -15.21 0.24 1.52
C GLU A 341 -14.62 0.53 0.13
N VAL A 342 -14.93 1.70 -0.41
CA VAL A 342 -14.35 2.14 -1.69
C VAL A 342 -12.89 2.52 -1.44
N PHE A 343 -11.97 1.79 -2.08
CA PHE A 343 -10.54 2.13 -2.03
C PHE A 343 -10.16 3.19 -3.07
N SER A 344 -10.58 2.98 -4.32
CA SER A 344 -10.39 3.91 -5.43
C SER A 344 -11.52 3.78 -6.44
N VAL A 345 -11.72 4.83 -7.23
CA VAL A 345 -12.54 4.79 -8.43
C VAL A 345 -11.59 4.81 -9.62
N ASP A 346 -11.59 3.73 -10.39
CA ASP A 346 -10.68 3.57 -11.53
C ASP A 346 -11.23 4.27 -12.78
N GLU A 347 -12.56 4.25 -12.95
CA GLU A 347 -13.26 4.83 -14.09
C GLU A 347 -14.69 5.24 -13.72
N VAL A 348 -15.17 6.34 -14.32
CA VAL A 348 -16.58 6.76 -14.28
C VAL A 348 -17.06 6.88 -15.71
N LEU A 349 -18.17 6.22 -16.01
CA LEU A 349 -18.80 6.23 -17.32
C LEU A 349 -20.14 6.97 -17.23
N ASP A 350 -20.40 7.81 -18.22
CA ASP A 350 -21.75 8.34 -18.44
C ASP A 350 -22.49 7.38 -19.37
N VAL A 351 -23.70 6.99 -18.95
CA VAL A 351 -24.56 6.03 -19.65
C VAL A 351 -25.94 6.62 -19.98
N THR A 352 -26.09 7.95 -19.91
CA THR A 352 -27.37 8.64 -20.14
C THR A 352 -27.82 8.58 -21.60
N GLU A 353 -26.92 8.81 -22.55
CA GLU A 353 -27.24 8.85 -23.98
C GLU A 353 -26.28 7.98 -24.82
N GLY A 354 -26.84 6.99 -25.52
CA GLY A 354 -26.11 6.24 -26.56
C GLY A 354 -25.02 5.31 -26.03
N GLU A 355 -23.83 5.36 -26.64
CA GLU A 355 -22.68 4.57 -26.23
C GLU A 355 -22.02 5.18 -24.99
N PRO A 356 -21.71 4.37 -23.95
CA PRO A 356 -21.06 4.86 -22.74
C PRO A 356 -19.74 5.55 -23.06
N PHE A 357 -19.56 6.77 -22.55
CA PHE A 357 -18.30 7.49 -22.67
C PHE A 357 -17.67 7.74 -21.31
N LYS A 358 -16.33 7.84 -21.30
CA LYS A 358 -15.55 8.05 -20.09
C LYS A 358 -15.64 9.51 -19.63
N VAL A 359 -16.02 9.72 -18.38
CA VAL A 359 -15.94 11.03 -17.74
C VAL A 359 -14.54 11.21 -17.13
N CYS A 360 -13.89 12.33 -17.43
CA CYS A 360 -12.54 12.61 -16.93
C CYS A 360 -12.56 13.05 -15.46
N GLN A 361 -11.52 12.67 -14.70
CA GLN A 361 -11.32 13.18 -13.35
C GLN A 361 -10.89 14.66 -13.40
N ILE A 362 -11.33 15.49 -12.46
CA ILE A 362 -11.12 16.95 -12.46
C ILE A 362 -9.64 17.36 -12.53
N TYR A 363 -8.73 16.59 -11.92
CA TYR A 363 -7.28 16.82 -11.93
C TYR A 363 -6.49 15.74 -12.70
N GLY A 364 -7.17 14.89 -13.46
CA GLY A 364 -6.54 13.75 -14.16
C GLY A 364 -5.83 14.10 -15.47
N ASP A 365 -6.17 15.25 -16.07
CA ASP A 365 -5.76 15.58 -17.43
C ASP A 365 -4.52 16.47 -17.51
N LYS A 366 -3.64 16.14 -18.45
CA LYS A 366 -2.63 17.05 -18.99
C LYS A 366 -3.22 17.75 -20.22
N TYR A 367 -3.57 19.04 -20.09
CA TYR A 367 -3.71 20.08 -21.14
C TYR A 367 -4.30 19.70 -22.53
N ASN A 368 -4.98 18.57 -22.71
CA ASN A 368 -5.52 18.14 -23.99
C ASN A 368 -7.04 18.25 -24.03
N SER A 369 -7.54 18.57 -25.22
CA SER A 369 -8.93 18.80 -25.58
C SER A 369 -9.80 17.61 -25.22
N THR A 370 -10.70 17.81 -24.25
CA THR A 370 -11.71 16.84 -23.85
C THR A 370 -12.97 17.02 -24.67
N GLU A 371 -13.63 15.90 -25.01
CA GLU A 371 -14.91 15.90 -25.74
C GLU A 371 -16.07 16.37 -24.87
N THR A 372 -15.95 16.22 -23.54
CA THR A 372 -16.99 16.59 -22.58
C THR A 372 -16.49 17.56 -21.53
N ALA A 373 -17.39 18.41 -21.04
CA ALA A 373 -17.10 19.36 -19.98
C ALA A 373 -17.37 18.79 -18.56
N LEU A 374 -17.96 17.60 -18.49
CA LEU A 374 -18.20 16.89 -17.24
C LEU A 374 -16.88 16.45 -16.60
N ARG A 375 -16.77 16.66 -15.29
CA ARG A 375 -15.66 16.20 -14.46
C ARG A 375 -16.17 15.56 -13.19
N TRP A 376 -15.39 14.60 -12.68
CA TRP A 376 -15.67 13.98 -11.39
C TRP A 376 -14.46 14.00 -10.45
N GLN A 377 -14.74 13.87 -9.16
CA GLN A 377 -13.74 13.68 -8.12
C GLN A 377 -14.31 12.76 -7.03
N LEU A 378 -13.54 11.75 -6.63
CA LEU A 378 -13.82 10.96 -5.44
C LEU A 378 -13.58 11.81 -4.18
N VAL A 379 -14.54 11.82 -3.27
CA VAL A 379 -14.46 12.45 -1.96
C VAL A 379 -14.76 11.39 -0.91
N GLN A 380 -13.92 11.34 0.12
CA GLN A 380 -14.05 10.36 1.19
C GLN A 380 -13.94 11.07 2.53
N ASP A 381 -14.94 10.86 3.38
CA ASP A 381 -15.01 11.43 4.72
C ASP A 381 -15.08 10.30 5.74
N THR A 382 -14.16 10.32 6.72
CA THR A 382 -14.20 9.37 7.83
C THR A 382 -15.18 9.86 8.88
N HIS A 383 -16.26 9.11 9.10
CA HIS A 383 -17.22 9.44 10.17
C HIS A 383 -16.58 9.20 11.54
N GLU A 384 -17.07 9.87 12.59
CA GLU A 384 -16.63 9.69 14.01
C GLU A 384 -16.64 8.24 14.52
N ARG A 385 -17.30 7.31 13.81
CA ARG A 385 -17.37 5.89 14.13
C ARG A 385 -16.32 5.04 13.39
N GLY A 386 -15.43 5.66 12.63
CA GLY A 386 -14.39 5.00 11.84
C GLY A 386 -14.87 4.43 10.49
N VAL A 387 -16.12 4.70 10.08
CA VAL A 387 -16.66 4.24 8.79
C VAL A 387 -16.31 5.23 7.69
N LEU A 388 -15.70 4.75 6.61
CA LEU A 388 -15.35 5.55 5.45
C LEU A 388 -16.59 5.78 4.56
N ARG A 389 -17.04 7.03 4.44
CA ARG A 389 -18.10 7.38 3.49
C ARG A 389 -17.48 7.87 2.20
N SER A 390 -17.85 7.24 1.09
CA SER A 390 -17.33 7.59 -0.22
C SER A 390 -18.43 8.16 -1.11
N GLY A 391 -18.13 9.26 -1.79
CA GLY A 391 -19.03 9.94 -2.70
C GLY A 391 -18.31 10.51 -3.91
N LEU A 392 -19.07 10.77 -4.97
CA LEU A 392 -18.61 11.47 -6.17
C LEU A 392 -19.08 12.91 -6.13
N LYS A 393 -18.15 13.85 -6.33
CA LYS A 393 -18.48 15.21 -6.78
C LYS A 393 -18.45 15.22 -8.29
N VAL A 394 -19.53 15.66 -8.92
CA VAL A 394 -19.62 15.80 -10.37
C VAL A 394 -19.88 17.26 -10.68
N ALA A 395 -19.13 17.81 -11.63
CA ALA A 395 -19.22 19.19 -12.06
C ALA A 395 -19.28 19.27 -13.58
N ASP A 396 -20.11 20.16 -14.10
CA ASP A 396 -20.11 20.53 -15.51
C ASP A 396 -19.38 21.87 -15.68
N ILE A 397 -18.20 21.84 -16.31
CA ILE A 397 -17.35 23.01 -16.52
C ILE A 397 -17.83 23.82 -17.74
N GLY A 398 -18.73 23.28 -18.57
CA GLY A 398 -19.22 23.92 -19.79
C GLY A 398 -20.25 25.03 -19.53
N HIS A 399 -20.75 25.10 -18.29
CA HIS A 399 -21.77 26.04 -17.85
C HIS A 399 -21.26 27.14 -16.88
N VAL A 400 -19.94 27.35 -16.82
CA VAL A 400 -19.32 28.42 -16.00
C VAL A 400 -19.34 29.77 -16.71
#